data_AF-A0A535XM80-F1
#
_entry.id   AF-A0A535XM80-F1
#
_cell.length_a   1.000
_cell.length_b   1.000
_cell.length_c   1.000
_cell.angle_alpha   90.00
_cell.angle_beta   90.00
_cell.angle_gamma   90.00
#
_symmetry.space_group_name_H-M   'P 1'
#
loop_
_entity.id
_entity.type
_entity.pdbx_description
1 polymer ?
#
loop_
_entity_poly.entity_id
_entity_poly.type
_entity_poly.pdbx_seq_one_letter_code
_entity_poly.pdbx_strand_id
1 'polypeptide(L)'
;MTVATTSEHPKNGNTAAFTTAWYVSPDRRLWASAGYRYFEGGNKVLWERAGSRVDISGKLLSGDTKAAGIPTISGPQGYEGMDYQASGVTFPVPGCWEVEARADTSVLDFVTYVYPTEYQPAAARTGCIDLRRIYDGSLAVLTATVTAVDDDLPGFARVSFLPKTSWKMPQDGLGRFELHLDLEVYAPARASETYVLFLSHQPGRSWQIVCPFFTLATIDEGGTLHPTAIRAGSRRYLPADAAGLDREVRALAE
;
A
#
# COMPACT_ATOMS: atom_id res chain seq x y z
N MET A 1 -4.38 26.63 -7.69
CA MET A 1 -3.13 26.00 -8.17
C MET A 1 -3.00 24.69 -7.42
N THR A 2 -2.88 23.56 -8.12
CA THR A 2 -2.63 22.27 -7.48
C THR A 2 -1.23 22.23 -6.91
N VAL A 3 -1.09 22.07 -5.59
CA VAL A 3 0.22 21.94 -4.96
C VAL A 3 0.78 20.54 -5.26
N ALA A 4 1.86 20.49 -6.04
CA ALA A 4 2.66 19.28 -6.19
C ALA A 4 3.31 18.94 -4.85
N THR A 5 3.61 17.66 -4.63
CA THR A 5 4.37 17.25 -3.43
C THR A 5 5.73 17.92 -3.39
N THR A 6 6.19 18.27 -2.19
CA THR A 6 7.51 18.86 -1.94
C THR A 6 8.39 17.94 -1.09
N SER A 7 9.70 18.11 -1.21
CA SER A 7 10.70 17.56 -0.28
C SER A 7 11.00 18.48 0.91
N GLU A 8 10.45 19.70 0.92
CA GLU A 8 10.33 20.46 2.16
C GLU A 8 9.53 19.62 3.17
N HIS A 9 9.83 19.79 4.45
CA HIS A 9 9.21 19.02 5.50
C HIS A 9 8.74 19.93 6.65
N PRO A 10 7.77 19.45 7.45
CA PRO A 10 7.36 20.13 8.66
C PRO A 10 8.55 20.43 9.59
N LYS A 11 8.46 21.48 10.41
CA LYS A 11 9.59 21.88 11.26
C LYS A 11 9.88 20.84 12.33
N ASN A 12 8.87 20.10 12.77
CA ASN A 12 9.04 19.08 13.77
C ASN A 12 9.74 17.84 13.18
N GLY A 13 10.84 17.41 13.81
CA GLY A 13 11.62 16.27 13.35
C GLY A 13 10.88 14.93 13.43
N ASN A 14 10.01 14.73 14.42
CA ASN A 14 9.23 13.48 14.53
C ASN A 14 8.20 13.41 13.40
N THR A 15 7.52 14.52 13.12
CA THR A 15 6.54 14.58 12.03
C THR A 15 7.23 14.45 10.68
N ALA A 16 8.34 15.18 10.47
CA ALA A 16 9.13 15.10 9.25
C ALA A 16 9.69 13.70 8.97
N ALA A 17 9.98 12.89 9.99
CA ALA A 17 10.54 11.55 9.81
C ALA A 17 9.55 10.53 9.20
N PHE A 18 8.24 10.82 9.18
CA PHE A 18 7.26 9.87 8.65
C PHE A 18 7.31 9.70 7.13
N THR A 19 7.71 10.74 6.40
CA THR A 19 7.84 10.69 4.95
C THR A 19 8.76 11.78 4.42
N THR A 20 9.37 11.51 3.28
CA THR A 20 10.18 12.47 2.52
C THR A 20 9.35 13.32 1.54
N ALA A 21 8.03 13.10 1.44
CA ALA A 21 7.15 13.81 0.52
C ALA A 21 5.92 14.36 1.24
N TRP A 22 5.65 15.66 1.04
CA TRP A 22 4.57 16.38 1.73
C TRP A 22 3.74 17.24 0.78
N TYR A 23 2.46 17.38 1.08
CA TYR A 23 1.65 18.51 0.63
C TYR A 23 1.76 19.64 1.65
N VAL A 24 1.86 20.88 1.20
CA VAL A 24 2.07 22.04 2.09
C VAL A 24 1.24 23.25 1.66
N SER A 25 0.60 23.87 2.64
CA SER A 25 -0.14 25.15 2.47
C SER A 25 0.81 26.31 2.12
N PRO A 26 0.33 27.35 1.42
CA PRO A 26 1.17 28.51 1.06
C PRO A 26 1.84 29.21 2.24
N ASP A 27 1.21 29.21 3.42
CA ASP A 27 1.75 29.79 4.66
C ASP A 27 2.67 28.83 5.44
N ARG A 28 2.82 27.59 4.97
CA ARG A 28 3.62 26.51 5.57
C ARG A 28 3.20 26.16 7.00
N ARG A 29 1.93 26.34 7.36
CA ARG A 29 1.39 26.03 8.70
C ARG A 29 0.50 24.79 8.74
N LEU A 30 0.11 24.29 7.57
CA LEU A 30 -0.60 23.03 7.38
C LEU A 30 0.17 22.15 6.39
N TRP A 31 0.53 20.96 6.85
CA TRP A 31 1.25 19.93 6.11
C TRP A 31 0.47 18.63 6.14
N ALA A 32 0.48 17.89 5.03
CA ALA A 32 -0.11 16.56 4.95
C ALA A 32 0.89 15.57 4.34
N SER A 33 1.03 14.39 4.94
CA SER A 33 1.94 13.35 4.44
C SER A 33 1.54 12.89 3.03
N ALA A 34 2.51 12.79 2.12
CA ALA A 34 2.31 12.37 0.74
C ALA A 34 3.20 11.18 0.31
N GLY A 35 3.80 10.48 1.28
CA GLY A 35 4.74 9.38 1.03
C GLY A 35 4.15 8.04 0.61
N TYR A 36 2.83 7.94 0.58
CA TYR A 36 2.11 6.71 0.27
C TYR A 36 0.99 7.02 -0.72
N ARG A 37 0.67 6.03 -1.55
CA ARG A 37 -0.48 6.09 -2.45
C ARG A 37 -1.78 6.13 -1.66
N TYR A 38 -2.75 6.87 -2.18
CA TYR A 38 -4.11 6.88 -1.65
C TYR A 38 -4.94 5.82 -2.37
N PHE A 39 -5.80 5.14 -1.62
CA PHE A 39 -6.71 4.12 -2.14
C PHE A 39 -8.16 4.48 -1.80
N GLU A 40 -9.09 3.96 -2.58
CA GLU A 40 -10.50 3.96 -2.23
C GLU A 40 -10.67 3.37 -0.82
N GLY A 41 -11.50 4.01 0.00
CA GLY A 41 -11.61 3.72 1.41
C GLY A 41 -10.67 4.57 2.27
N GLY A 42 -10.36 4.08 3.47
CA GLY A 42 -9.62 4.81 4.49
C GLY A 42 -8.11 4.82 4.27
N ASN A 43 -7.53 6.01 4.32
CA ASN A 43 -6.09 6.26 4.16
C ASN A 43 -5.54 6.92 5.42
N LYS A 44 -4.37 6.49 5.86
CA LYS A 44 -3.71 7.13 6.99
C LYS A 44 -3.02 8.41 6.49
N VAL A 45 -3.38 9.54 7.07
CA VAL A 45 -2.73 10.82 6.79
C VAL A 45 -2.21 11.42 8.09
N LEU A 46 -0.96 11.86 8.05
CA LEU A 46 -0.32 12.57 9.14
C LEU A 46 -0.26 14.05 8.80
N TRP A 47 -0.56 14.87 9.80
CA TRP A 47 -0.67 16.31 9.65
C TRP A 47 0.25 17.02 10.64
N GLU A 48 0.98 18.05 10.18
CA GLU A 48 1.43 19.13 11.06
C GLU A 48 0.50 20.31 10.81
N ARG A 49 -0.07 20.90 11.88
CA ARG A 49 -1.10 21.92 11.75
C ARG A 49 -1.13 22.89 12.90
N ALA A 50 -1.67 24.08 12.66
CA ALA A 50 -2.17 24.97 13.71
C ALA A 50 -3.56 24.51 14.23
N GLY A 51 -3.99 25.07 15.36
CA GLY A 51 -5.31 24.85 15.96
C GLY A 51 -5.48 23.50 16.66
N SER A 52 -6.72 23.01 16.78
CA SER A 52 -7.07 21.69 17.36
C SER A 52 -7.84 20.76 16.41
N ARG A 53 -8.04 21.14 15.15
CA ARG A 53 -8.83 20.36 14.19
C ARG A 53 -8.32 20.48 12.75
N VAL A 54 -8.42 19.37 12.00
CA VAL A 54 -8.38 19.36 10.52
C VAL A 54 -9.77 19.08 9.99
N ASP A 55 -10.21 19.89 9.04
CA ASP A 55 -11.35 19.62 8.20
C ASP A 55 -10.88 19.32 6.78
N ILE A 56 -11.58 18.42 6.09
CA ILE A 56 -11.30 18.12 4.69
C ILE A 56 -12.58 18.26 3.88
N SER A 57 -12.43 18.67 2.64
CA SER A 57 -13.43 18.52 1.59
C SER A 57 -12.72 18.09 0.30
N GLY A 58 -13.49 17.68 -0.70
CA GLY A 58 -12.89 17.35 -1.98
C GLY A 58 -13.91 17.09 -3.07
N LYS A 59 -13.41 17.11 -4.30
CA LYS A 59 -14.17 16.91 -5.52
C LYS A 59 -13.41 15.99 -6.46
N LEU A 60 -14.11 15.00 -6.99
CA LEU A 60 -13.60 14.15 -8.05
C LEU A 60 -13.47 14.98 -9.35
N LEU A 61 -12.28 15.03 -9.93
CA LEU A 61 -12.01 15.80 -11.15
C LEU A 61 -12.47 15.09 -12.43
N SER A 62 -12.56 13.77 -12.37
CA SER A 62 -12.91 12.90 -13.50
C SER A 62 -14.08 11.99 -13.13
N GLY A 63 -15.26 12.20 -13.72
CA GLY A 63 -16.45 11.38 -13.47
C GLY A 63 -17.65 12.18 -12.94
N ASP A 64 -18.70 11.47 -12.51
CA ASP A 64 -19.88 12.10 -11.89
C ASP A 64 -19.57 12.45 -10.42
N THR A 65 -19.25 13.72 -10.18
CA THR A 65 -18.96 14.26 -8.84
C THR A 65 -20.08 14.06 -7.83
N LYS A 66 -21.34 14.02 -8.29
CA LYS A 66 -22.49 13.90 -7.39
C LYS A 66 -22.66 12.46 -6.93
N ALA A 67 -22.47 11.51 -7.84
CA ALA A 67 -22.49 10.09 -7.52
C ALA A 67 -21.27 9.67 -6.68
N ALA A 68 -20.12 10.32 -6.88
CA ALA A 68 -18.88 10.02 -6.17
C ALA A 68 -18.97 10.26 -4.65
N GLY A 69 -19.78 11.21 -4.19
CA GLY A 69 -19.81 11.63 -2.78
C GLY A 69 -18.63 12.54 -2.41
N ILE A 70 -18.39 12.73 -1.11
CA ILE A 70 -17.31 13.60 -0.59
C ILE A 70 -16.35 12.81 0.30
N PRO A 71 -15.05 13.17 0.33
CA PRO A 71 -14.11 12.58 1.27
C PRO A 71 -14.52 12.88 2.71
N THR A 72 -14.22 11.96 3.63
CA THR A 72 -14.51 12.13 5.07
C THR A 72 -13.27 11.91 5.91
N ILE A 73 -13.23 12.54 7.09
CA ILE A 73 -12.11 12.43 8.03
C ILE A 73 -12.56 11.81 9.35
N SER A 74 -11.80 10.80 9.80
CA SER A 74 -11.89 10.23 11.15
C SER A 74 -10.67 10.63 11.98
N GLY A 75 -10.88 10.83 13.28
CA GLY A 75 -9.88 11.47 14.15
C GLY A 75 -9.48 12.87 13.66
N PRO A 76 -10.44 13.80 13.41
CA PRO A 76 -10.13 15.14 12.92
C PRO A 76 -9.49 16.05 13.99
N GLN A 77 -9.49 15.61 15.24
CA GLN A 77 -9.01 16.31 16.44
C GLN A 77 -8.26 15.34 17.34
N GLY A 78 -7.69 15.84 18.43
CA GLY A 78 -6.79 15.07 19.27
C GLY A 78 -5.34 15.36 18.92
N TYR A 79 -4.43 14.73 19.67
CA TYR A 79 -2.99 14.91 19.51
C TYR A 79 -2.49 16.33 19.82
N GLU A 80 -3.22 17.16 20.56
CA GLU A 80 -2.82 18.55 20.90
C GLU A 80 -1.56 18.63 21.78
N GLY A 81 -1.16 17.51 22.40
CA GLY A 81 0.12 17.37 23.10
C GLY A 81 1.21 16.68 22.28
N MET A 82 0.95 16.39 21.00
CA MET A 82 1.89 15.79 20.06
C MET A 82 2.12 16.76 18.90
N ASP A 83 3.26 16.65 18.24
CA ASP A 83 3.60 17.54 17.13
C ASP A 83 3.02 17.11 15.77
N TYR A 84 2.17 16.08 15.78
CA TYR A 84 1.45 15.59 14.61
C TYR A 84 0.03 15.19 15.00
N GLN A 85 -0.90 15.31 14.05
CA GLN A 85 -2.20 14.66 14.13
C GLN A 85 -2.24 13.49 13.15
N ALA A 86 -2.71 12.34 13.61
CA ALA A 86 -2.92 11.18 12.77
C ALA A 86 -4.41 10.94 12.50
N SER A 87 -4.84 11.03 11.25
CA SER A 87 -6.25 10.88 10.86
C SER A 87 -6.45 9.76 9.83
N GLY A 88 -7.69 9.28 9.70
CA GLY A 88 -8.13 8.48 8.57
C GLY A 88 -8.87 9.36 7.56
N VAL A 89 -8.37 9.49 6.34
CA VAL A 89 -9.05 10.17 5.23
C VAL A 89 -9.67 9.12 4.32
N THR A 90 -10.99 9.12 4.21
CA THR A 90 -11.75 8.15 3.42
C THR A 90 -12.16 8.75 2.10
N PHE A 91 -11.72 8.16 0.99
CA PHE A 91 -12.19 8.48 -0.36
C PHE A 91 -13.25 7.47 -0.79
N PRO A 92 -14.44 7.92 -1.23
CA PRO A 92 -15.55 7.02 -1.53
C PRO A 92 -15.41 6.23 -2.83
N VAL A 93 -14.67 6.76 -3.82
CA VAL A 93 -14.44 6.13 -5.12
C VAL A 93 -13.01 6.44 -5.62
N PRO A 94 -12.43 5.58 -6.49
CA PRO A 94 -11.15 5.85 -7.12
C PRO A 94 -11.21 6.99 -8.15
N GLY A 95 -10.05 7.57 -8.47
CA GLY A 95 -9.85 8.60 -9.50
C GLY A 95 -9.04 9.81 -9.02
N CYS A 96 -8.98 10.84 -9.85
CA CYS A 96 -8.28 12.09 -9.51
C CYS A 96 -9.16 12.97 -8.61
N TRP A 97 -8.69 13.27 -7.39
CA TRP A 97 -9.39 14.13 -6.44
C TRP A 97 -8.66 15.44 -6.25
N GLU A 98 -9.39 16.55 -6.32
CA GLU A 98 -8.99 17.83 -5.74
C GLU A 98 -9.46 17.87 -4.29
N VAL A 99 -8.55 18.15 -3.37
CA VAL A 99 -8.77 18.09 -1.93
C VAL A 99 -8.39 19.42 -1.32
N GLU A 100 -9.28 19.96 -0.51
CA GLU A 100 -9.02 21.12 0.34
C GLU A 100 -9.00 20.65 1.79
N ALA A 101 -7.88 20.90 2.47
CA ALA A 101 -7.74 20.71 3.90
C ALA A 101 -7.64 22.06 4.61
N ARG A 102 -8.31 22.20 5.77
CA ARG A 102 -8.31 23.42 6.59
C ARG A 102 -7.92 23.09 8.01
N ALA A 103 -7.09 23.96 8.59
CA ALA A 103 -6.78 23.93 10.02
C ALA A 103 -6.53 25.37 10.50
N ASP A 104 -7.31 25.81 11.48
CA ASP A 104 -7.33 27.21 11.91
C ASP A 104 -7.53 28.17 10.71
N THR A 105 -6.56 29.05 10.43
CA THR A 105 -6.60 30.01 9.32
C THR A 105 -5.91 29.50 8.05
N SER A 106 -5.23 28.35 8.12
CA SER A 106 -4.45 27.78 7.03
C SER A 106 -5.30 26.89 6.13
N VAL A 107 -5.07 27.02 4.81
CA VAL A 107 -5.73 26.23 3.77
C VAL A 107 -4.68 25.55 2.92
N LEU A 108 -4.88 24.26 2.67
CA LEU A 108 -4.04 23.43 1.82
C LEU A 108 -4.91 22.81 0.71
N ASP A 109 -4.63 23.18 -0.53
CA ASP A 109 -5.25 22.59 -1.72
C ASP A 109 -4.24 21.68 -2.43
N PHE A 110 -4.64 20.44 -2.73
CA PHE A 110 -3.82 19.51 -3.50
C PHE A 110 -4.67 18.59 -4.37
N VAL A 111 -4.02 17.99 -5.39
CA VAL A 111 -4.61 16.90 -6.16
C VAL A 111 -3.87 15.61 -5.90
N THR A 112 -4.63 14.54 -5.76
CA THR A 112 -4.10 13.19 -5.60
C THR A 112 -4.89 12.19 -6.44
N TYR A 113 -4.21 11.13 -6.88
CA TYR A 113 -4.86 10.00 -7.51
C TYR A 113 -5.18 8.96 -6.44
N VAL A 114 -6.45 8.58 -6.36
CA VAL A 114 -6.97 7.55 -5.46
C VAL A 114 -7.12 6.27 -6.26
N TYR A 115 -6.31 5.25 -5.94
CA TYR A 115 -6.33 3.96 -6.62
C TYR A 115 -7.50 3.10 -6.14
N PRO A 116 -8.04 2.21 -6.99
CA PRO A 116 -9.03 1.22 -6.56
C PRO A 116 -8.49 0.34 -5.42
N THR A 117 -9.36 -0.14 -4.51
CA THR A 117 -8.88 -0.90 -3.34
C THR A 117 -8.14 -2.19 -3.72
N GLU A 118 -8.39 -2.79 -4.88
CA GLU A 118 -7.70 -4.00 -5.35
C GLU A 118 -6.18 -3.80 -5.52
N TYR A 119 -5.72 -2.56 -5.72
CA TYR A 119 -4.30 -2.20 -5.80
C TYR A 119 -3.64 -2.07 -4.42
N GLN A 120 -4.43 -2.05 -3.35
CA GLN A 120 -3.93 -1.95 -1.99
C GLN A 120 -3.40 -3.32 -1.51
N PRO A 121 -2.21 -3.39 -0.90
CA PRO A 121 -1.78 -4.63 -0.25
C PRO A 121 -2.72 -5.06 0.88
N ALA A 122 -2.94 -6.36 1.05
CA ALA A 122 -3.79 -6.88 2.12
C ALA A 122 -3.20 -6.66 3.54
N ALA A 123 -1.92 -6.26 3.61
CA ALA A 123 -1.13 -5.95 4.81
C ALA A 123 -1.84 -5.06 5.83
N ALA A 124 -2.70 -4.16 5.36
CA ALA A 124 -3.47 -3.27 6.21
C ALA A 124 -4.33 -4.01 7.25
N ARG A 125 -4.61 -5.33 7.07
CA ARG A 125 -5.50 -6.11 7.94
C ARG A 125 -4.79 -7.13 8.83
N THR A 126 -3.66 -7.70 8.41
CA THR A 126 -3.04 -8.85 9.08
C THR A 126 -1.84 -8.49 9.95
N GLY A 127 -1.23 -7.32 9.75
CA GLY A 127 -0.02 -6.89 10.46
C GLY A 127 1.20 -7.70 10.02
N CYS A 128 2.09 -7.10 9.24
CA CYS A 128 3.31 -7.73 8.73
C CYS A 128 4.41 -7.81 9.80
N ILE A 129 4.22 -8.66 10.81
CA ILE A 129 5.08 -8.70 12.02
C ILE A 129 6.09 -9.86 11.97
N ASP A 130 5.66 -11.05 11.55
CA ASP A 130 6.46 -12.26 11.45
C ASP A 130 5.84 -13.25 10.43
N LEU A 131 6.59 -14.28 10.05
CA LEU A 131 6.17 -15.27 9.04
C LEU A 131 4.90 -16.03 9.47
N ARG A 132 4.71 -16.31 10.77
CA ARG A 132 3.52 -17.02 11.27
C ARG A 132 2.26 -16.21 11.02
N ARG A 133 2.23 -14.93 11.42
CA ARG A 133 1.07 -14.05 11.20
C ARG A 133 0.78 -13.84 9.72
N ILE A 134 1.82 -13.76 8.91
CA ILE A 134 1.70 -13.66 7.46
C ILE A 134 1.04 -14.93 6.89
N TYR A 135 1.52 -16.11 7.29
CA TYR A 135 0.95 -17.38 6.87
C TYR A 135 -0.51 -17.54 7.31
N ASP A 136 -0.79 -17.25 8.58
CA ASP A 136 -2.15 -17.34 9.15
C ASP A 136 -3.12 -16.39 8.42
N GLY A 137 -2.66 -15.17 8.10
CA GLY A 137 -3.41 -14.17 7.34
C GLY A 137 -3.53 -14.42 5.82
N SER A 138 -2.81 -15.40 5.29
CA SER A 138 -2.86 -15.77 3.87
C SER A 138 -3.98 -16.77 3.60
N LEU A 139 -4.70 -16.60 2.49
CA LEU A 139 -5.61 -17.62 1.96
C LEU A 139 -4.89 -18.60 1.04
N ALA A 140 -3.82 -18.16 0.38
CA ALA A 140 -2.95 -19.01 -0.41
C ALA A 140 -1.47 -18.70 -0.13
N VAL A 141 -0.66 -19.74 -0.06
CA VAL A 141 0.80 -19.67 0.08
C VAL A 141 1.39 -20.64 -0.93
N LEU A 142 2.10 -20.13 -1.92
CA LEU A 142 2.49 -20.88 -3.11
C LEU A 142 3.72 -20.31 -3.80
N THR A 143 4.34 -21.11 -4.67
CA THR A 143 5.18 -20.61 -5.74
C THR A 143 4.38 -20.45 -7.03
N ALA A 144 4.65 -19.41 -7.80
CA ALA A 144 4.06 -19.21 -9.12
C ALA A 144 5.05 -18.61 -10.10
N THR A 145 4.90 -18.96 -11.38
CA THR A 145 5.70 -18.40 -12.46
C THR A 145 4.95 -17.28 -13.17
N VAL A 146 5.65 -16.19 -13.45
CA VAL A 146 5.12 -15.08 -14.25
C VAL A 146 4.93 -15.54 -15.69
N THR A 147 3.74 -15.31 -16.22
CA THR A 147 3.34 -15.66 -17.59
C THR A 147 3.16 -14.46 -18.49
N ALA A 148 2.83 -13.29 -17.93
CA ALA A 148 2.74 -12.02 -18.63
C ALA A 148 2.93 -10.85 -17.65
N VAL A 149 3.43 -9.74 -18.17
CA VAL A 149 3.60 -8.46 -17.47
C VAL A 149 3.11 -7.38 -18.42
N ASP A 150 2.06 -6.68 -18.02
CA ASP A 150 1.49 -5.56 -18.77
C ASP A 150 1.59 -4.27 -17.97
N ASP A 151 1.62 -3.14 -18.68
CA ASP A 151 1.37 -1.84 -18.08
C ASP A 151 -0.06 -1.78 -17.53
N ASP A 152 -0.23 -1.06 -16.42
CA ASP A 152 -1.50 -0.91 -15.73
C ASP A 152 -1.75 0.58 -15.39
N LEU A 153 -2.42 0.88 -14.28
CA LEU A 153 -2.48 2.25 -13.75
C LEU A 153 -1.08 2.84 -13.52
N PRO A 154 -0.92 4.18 -13.60
CA PRO A 154 0.37 4.83 -13.39
C PRO A 154 1.09 4.33 -12.13
N GLY A 155 2.33 3.88 -12.29
CA GLY A 155 3.13 3.34 -11.19
C GLY A 155 2.80 1.90 -10.78
N PHE A 156 1.92 1.20 -11.50
CA PHE A 156 1.62 -0.22 -11.30
C PHE A 156 1.89 -1.03 -12.57
N ALA A 157 2.15 -2.33 -12.37
CA ALA A 157 2.14 -3.34 -13.42
C ALA A 157 1.11 -4.42 -13.09
N ARG A 158 0.41 -4.92 -14.11
CA ARG A 158 -0.46 -6.08 -13.99
C ARG A 158 0.33 -7.33 -14.36
N VAL A 159 0.43 -8.27 -13.42
CA VAL A 159 1.28 -9.46 -13.58
C VAL A 159 0.43 -10.71 -13.49
N SER A 160 0.48 -11.52 -14.55
CA SER A 160 -0.20 -12.81 -14.62
C SER A 160 0.68 -13.95 -14.11
N PHE A 161 0.15 -14.78 -13.24
CA PHE A 161 0.86 -15.89 -12.60
C PHE A 161 0.21 -17.24 -12.87
N LEU A 162 1.04 -18.28 -13.00
CA LEU A 162 0.62 -19.68 -12.99
C LEU A 162 1.18 -20.37 -11.75
N PRO A 163 0.32 -20.86 -10.83
CA PRO A 163 0.77 -21.62 -9.66
C PRO A 163 1.61 -22.85 -10.03
N LYS A 164 2.62 -23.16 -9.20
CA LYS A 164 3.47 -24.35 -9.34
C LYS A 164 3.36 -25.27 -8.14
N THR A 165 3.73 -24.80 -6.96
CA THR A 165 3.68 -25.57 -5.71
C THR A 165 2.89 -24.78 -4.68
N SER A 166 2.09 -25.44 -3.85
CA SER A 166 1.31 -24.79 -2.81
C SER A 166 1.54 -25.43 -1.45
N TRP A 167 1.64 -24.59 -0.42
CA TRP A 167 1.61 -25.00 0.99
C TRP A 167 0.26 -24.70 1.64
N LYS A 168 -0.45 -23.69 1.13
CA LYS A 168 -1.81 -23.33 1.54
C LYS A 168 -2.58 -22.89 0.30
N MET A 169 -3.82 -23.34 0.15
CA MET A 169 -4.64 -23.02 -1.02
C MET A 169 -6.13 -23.09 -0.65
N PRO A 170 -7.01 -22.29 -1.27
CA PRO A 170 -8.46 -22.49 -1.19
C PRO A 170 -8.87 -23.87 -1.69
N GLN A 171 -10.04 -24.37 -1.25
CA GLN A 171 -10.56 -25.69 -1.65
C GLN A 171 -10.73 -25.82 -3.17
N ASP A 172 -11.15 -24.75 -3.83
CA ASP A 172 -11.34 -24.73 -5.29
C ASP A 172 -10.03 -24.58 -6.09
N GLY A 173 -8.90 -24.50 -5.38
CA GLY A 173 -7.59 -24.24 -5.97
C GLY A 173 -7.44 -22.80 -6.46
N LEU A 174 -6.32 -22.56 -7.15
CA LEU A 174 -6.06 -21.30 -7.85
C LEU A 174 -5.62 -21.64 -9.27
N GLY A 175 -6.37 -21.17 -10.26
CA GLY A 175 -5.96 -21.24 -11.67
C GLY A 175 -4.89 -20.19 -11.99
N ARG A 176 -4.82 -19.77 -13.25
CA ARG A 176 -4.12 -18.52 -13.59
C ARG A 176 -4.78 -17.36 -12.84
N PHE A 177 -3.96 -16.49 -12.28
CA PHE A 177 -4.43 -15.32 -11.53
C PHE A 177 -3.56 -14.10 -11.82
N GLU A 178 -4.06 -12.93 -11.46
CA GLU A 178 -3.40 -11.65 -11.69
C GLU A 178 -3.17 -10.92 -10.36
N LEU A 179 -2.08 -10.16 -10.31
CA LEU A 179 -1.76 -9.23 -9.23
C LEU A 179 -1.43 -7.85 -9.81
N HIS A 180 -1.86 -6.80 -9.11
CA HIS A 180 -1.45 -5.42 -9.38
C HIS A 180 -0.24 -5.09 -8.49
N LEU A 181 0.95 -4.95 -9.10
CA LEU A 181 2.20 -4.73 -8.37
C LEU A 181 2.60 -3.25 -8.42
N ASP A 182 2.78 -2.65 -7.24
CA ASP A 182 3.28 -1.29 -7.07
C ASP A 182 4.77 -1.21 -7.42
N LEU A 183 5.12 -0.51 -8.49
CA LEU A 183 6.49 -0.39 -9.01
C LEU A 183 7.39 0.54 -8.17
N GLU A 184 6.85 1.30 -7.20
CA GLU A 184 7.65 2.02 -6.19
C GLU A 184 8.02 1.11 -5.02
N VAL A 185 7.29 0.01 -4.85
CA VAL A 185 7.48 -0.95 -3.77
C VAL A 185 8.26 -2.17 -4.23
N TYR A 186 7.99 -2.67 -5.44
CA TYR A 186 8.55 -3.90 -5.97
C TYR A 186 9.36 -3.66 -7.24
N ALA A 187 10.48 -4.37 -7.37
CA ALA A 187 11.20 -4.45 -8.62
C ALA A 187 10.28 -5.00 -9.74
N PRO A 188 10.36 -4.47 -10.97
CA PRO A 188 9.55 -4.95 -12.08
C PRO A 188 9.74 -6.46 -12.30
N ALA A 189 8.63 -7.19 -12.32
CA ALA A 189 8.62 -8.63 -12.59
C ALA A 189 8.96 -8.92 -14.06
N ARG A 190 9.51 -10.11 -14.33
CA ARG A 190 9.82 -10.56 -15.70
C ARG A 190 9.16 -11.89 -16.00
N ALA A 191 8.80 -12.08 -17.26
CA ALA A 191 8.26 -13.35 -17.74
C ALA A 191 9.20 -14.52 -17.39
N SER A 192 8.62 -15.65 -17.02
CA SER A 192 9.31 -16.88 -16.58
C SER A 192 9.97 -16.84 -15.19
N GLU A 193 10.04 -15.68 -14.52
CA GLU A 193 10.49 -15.63 -13.13
C GLU A 193 9.51 -16.37 -12.22
N THR A 194 10.04 -17.10 -11.23
CA THR A 194 9.23 -17.79 -10.23
C THR A 194 9.30 -17.05 -8.91
N TYR A 195 8.14 -16.85 -8.30
CA TYR A 195 7.98 -16.10 -7.07
C TYR A 195 7.44 -16.99 -5.95
N VAL A 196 7.83 -16.67 -4.73
CA VAL A 196 7.13 -17.07 -3.51
C VAL A 196 6.05 -16.02 -3.22
N LEU A 197 4.81 -16.47 -3.00
CA LEU A 197 3.65 -15.62 -2.83
C LEU A 197 2.84 -16.00 -1.59
N PHE A 198 2.53 -14.98 -0.79
CA PHE A 198 1.58 -15.01 0.32
C PHE A 198 0.40 -14.12 -0.06
N LEU A 199 -0.73 -14.75 -0.34
CA LEU A 199 -1.85 -14.11 -1.00
C LEU A 199 -3.10 -14.13 -0.13
N SER A 200 -3.85 -13.05 -0.20
CA SER A 200 -5.20 -12.94 0.34
C SER A 200 -6.15 -12.51 -0.77
N HIS A 201 -7.43 -12.76 -0.55
CA HIS A 201 -8.50 -12.44 -1.46
C HIS A 201 -9.75 -12.08 -0.66
N GLN A 202 -10.49 -11.10 -1.16
CA GLN A 202 -11.79 -10.75 -0.64
C GLN A 202 -12.83 -11.04 -1.73
N PRO A 203 -14.03 -11.54 -1.37
CA PRO A 203 -15.08 -11.74 -2.34
C PRO A 203 -15.30 -10.49 -3.21
N GLY A 204 -15.25 -10.66 -4.53
CA GLY A 204 -15.42 -9.58 -5.50
C GLY A 204 -14.19 -8.70 -5.72
N ARG A 205 -12.99 -9.10 -5.30
CA ARG A 205 -11.74 -8.34 -5.51
C ARG A 205 -10.65 -9.20 -6.13
N SER A 206 -9.65 -8.59 -6.77
CA SER A 206 -8.46 -9.31 -7.24
C SER A 206 -7.68 -9.92 -6.07
N TRP A 207 -6.80 -10.87 -6.38
CA TRP A 207 -5.83 -11.38 -5.41
C TRP A 207 -4.85 -10.28 -5.01
N GLN A 208 -4.43 -10.29 -3.75
CA GLN A 208 -3.58 -9.26 -3.16
C GLN A 208 -2.42 -9.91 -2.41
N ILE A 209 -1.25 -9.28 -2.47
CA ILE A 209 -0.10 -9.67 -1.65
C ILE A 209 -0.39 -9.29 -0.19
N VAL A 210 -0.15 -10.23 0.72
CA VAL A 210 -0.36 -10.03 2.15
C VAL A 210 0.64 -9.04 2.73
N CYS A 211 1.93 -9.12 2.39
CA CYS A 211 2.95 -8.24 2.99
C CYS A 211 4.02 -7.76 1.99
N PRO A 212 3.87 -6.55 1.43
CA PRO A 212 4.67 -6.09 0.30
C PRO A 212 6.17 -6.04 0.57
N PHE A 213 6.58 -5.56 1.74
CA PHE A 213 7.99 -5.31 2.03
C PHE A 213 8.79 -6.56 2.41
N PHE A 214 8.15 -7.73 2.52
CA PHE A 214 8.76 -8.87 3.20
C PHE A 214 8.47 -10.25 2.63
N THR A 215 7.42 -10.43 1.82
CA THR A 215 6.94 -11.77 1.44
C THR A 215 6.96 -12.04 -0.04
N LEU A 216 7.44 -11.08 -0.85
CA LEU A 216 7.65 -11.27 -2.27
C LEU A 216 9.15 -11.46 -2.53
N ALA A 217 9.50 -12.62 -3.07
CA ALA A 217 10.87 -12.94 -3.47
C ALA A 217 10.85 -13.78 -4.76
N THR A 218 11.83 -13.54 -5.64
CA THR A 218 12.11 -14.44 -6.76
C THR A 218 12.96 -15.62 -6.29
N ILE A 219 12.82 -16.74 -6.99
CA ILE A 219 13.63 -17.94 -6.80
C ILE A 219 14.53 -18.10 -8.02
N ASP A 220 15.84 -18.15 -7.81
CA ASP A 220 16.78 -18.45 -8.89
C ASP A 220 16.89 -19.96 -9.19
N GLU A 221 17.64 -20.32 -10.23
CA GLU A 221 17.84 -21.74 -10.62
C GLU A 221 18.50 -22.57 -9.52
N GLY A 222 19.28 -21.95 -8.63
CA GLY A 222 19.91 -22.58 -7.47
C GLY A 222 18.98 -22.70 -6.26
N GLY A 223 17.76 -22.15 -6.32
CA GLY A 223 16.80 -22.14 -5.22
C GLY A 223 17.02 -21.02 -4.20
N THR A 224 17.90 -20.06 -4.46
CA THR A 224 18.11 -18.90 -3.58
C THR A 224 16.94 -17.93 -3.69
N LEU A 225 16.53 -17.36 -2.55
CA LEU A 225 15.47 -16.35 -2.50
C LEU A 225 16.04 -14.94 -2.59
N HIS A 226 15.54 -14.17 -3.54
CA HIS A 226 15.90 -12.77 -3.75
C HIS A 226 14.70 -11.88 -3.45
N PRO A 227 14.69 -11.14 -2.32
CA PRO A 227 13.61 -10.20 -2.01
C PRO A 227 13.43 -9.19 -3.12
N THR A 228 12.19 -8.93 -3.52
CA THR A 228 11.90 -8.00 -4.63
C THR A 228 11.55 -6.59 -4.18
N ALA A 229 11.41 -6.35 -2.88
CA ALA A 229 11.12 -5.02 -2.34
C ALA A 229 12.29 -4.05 -2.60
N ILE A 230 12.00 -2.88 -3.18
CA ILE A 230 13.01 -1.88 -3.57
C ILE A 230 13.62 -1.17 -2.35
N ARG A 231 12.85 -1.03 -1.26
CA ARG A 231 13.34 -0.38 -0.03
C ARG A 231 14.25 -1.33 0.75
N ALA A 232 15.55 -1.05 0.73
CA ALA A 232 16.57 -1.73 1.52
C ALA A 232 16.48 -1.37 3.03
N GLY A 233 16.77 -2.34 3.91
CA GLY A 233 16.91 -2.12 5.35
C GLY A 233 15.85 -2.80 6.25
N SER A 234 14.99 -3.64 5.70
CA SER A 234 13.87 -4.23 6.41
C SER A 234 14.18 -5.68 6.89
N ARG A 235 13.57 -6.11 8.02
CA ARG A 235 13.72 -7.49 8.56
C ARG A 235 13.34 -8.51 7.50
N ARG A 236 14.20 -9.48 7.19
CA ARG A 236 13.82 -10.61 6.31
C ARG A 236 12.98 -11.61 7.12
N TYR A 237 11.75 -11.85 6.69
CA TYR A 237 10.91 -12.95 7.22
C TYR A 237 11.06 -14.24 6.44
N LEU A 238 11.55 -14.16 5.20
CA LEU A 238 11.83 -15.33 4.39
C LEU A 238 13.23 -15.88 4.70
N PRO A 239 13.41 -17.20 4.73
CA PRO A 239 14.71 -17.84 4.76
C PRO A 239 15.59 -17.48 3.55
N ALA A 240 16.85 -17.90 3.58
CA ALA A 240 17.79 -17.62 2.50
C ALA A 240 17.48 -18.38 1.20
N ASP A 241 16.85 -19.56 1.30
CA ASP A 241 16.60 -20.46 0.17
C ASP A 241 15.22 -21.13 0.25
N ALA A 242 14.80 -21.70 -0.87
CA ALA A 242 13.51 -22.34 -1.03
C ALA A 242 13.33 -23.58 -0.13
N ALA A 243 14.42 -24.30 0.21
CA ALA A 243 14.35 -25.47 1.06
C ALA A 243 14.11 -25.10 2.53
N GLY A 244 14.74 -24.02 3.01
CA GLY A 244 14.48 -23.41 4.30
C GLY A 244 13.05 -22.90 4.40
N LEU A 245 12.58 -22.21 3.35
CA LEU A 245 11.20 -21.76 3.28
C LEU A 245 10.21 -22.93 3.34
N ASP A 246 10.44 -24.01 2.58
CA ASP A 246 9.56 -25.18 2.59
C ASP A 246 9.45 -25.80 3.99
N ARG A 247 10.58 -25.96 4.69
CA ARG A 247 10.59 -26.47 6.08
C ARG A 247 9.80 -25.57 7.03
N GLU A 248 10.05 -24.26 6.99
CA GLU A 248 9.38 -23.32 7.88
C GLU A 248 7.87 -23.26 7.60
N VAL A 249 7.47 -23.13 6.33
CA VAL A 249 6.05 -23.03 5.96
C VAL A 249 5.29 -24.32 6.29
N ARG A 250 5.91 -25.50 6.14
CA ARG A 250 5.31 -26.77 6.58
C ARG A 250 5.12 -26.82 8.10
N ALA A 251 6.12 -26.40 8.86
CA ALA A 251 6.02 -26.34 10.33
C ALA A 251 4.93 -25.35 10.80
N LEU A 252 4.55 -24.37 9.98
CA LEU A 252 3.44 -23.46 10.27
C LEU A 252 2.06 -24.07 9.98
N ALA A 253 1.99 -25.11 9.14
CA ALA A 253 0.77 -25.79 8.73
C ALA A 253 0.35 -26.93 9.70
N GLU A 254 1.28 -27.38 10.54
CA GLU A 254 1.07 -28.36 11.63
C GLU A 254 0.53 -27.68 12.91
#